data_AF-A0A7D5RI15-F1
#
_entry.id   AF-A0A7D5RI15-F1
#
_cell.length_a   1.000
_cell.length_b   1.000
_cell.length_c   1.000
_cell.angle_alpha   90.00
_cell.angle_beta   90.00
_cell.angle_gamma   90.00
#
_symmetry.space_group_name_H-M   'P 1'
#
loop_
_entity.id
_entity.type
_entity.pdbx_description
1 polymer ?
#
loop_
_entity_poly.entity_id
_entity_poly.type
_entity_poly.pdbx_seq_one_letter_code
_entity_poly.pdbx_strand_id
1 'polypeptide(L)' 'MSVTNAFVIVSGLLSVLAFRNPALLYKLIGWPHRSSTEREYYRLFTGGLVHGDYIHLLVNLL' A
#
# COMPACT_ATOMS: atom_id res chain seq x y z
N MET A 1 17.33 4.31 13.58
CA MET A 1 15.95 4.56 13.10
C MET A 1 15.00 3.66 13.87
N SER A 2 13.84 4.17 14.30
CA SER A 2 12.80 3.32 14.90
C SER A 2 12.06 2.52 13.81
N VAL A 3 11.54 1.33 14.14
CA VAL A 3 10.74 0.48 13.24
C VAL A 3 9.53 1.25 12.71
N THR A 4 8.91 2.09 13.54
CA THR A 4 7.81 2.98 13.16
C THR A 4 8.21 3.95 12.04
N ASN A 5 9.39 4.57 12.14
CA ASN A 5 9.85 5.52 11.13
C ASN A 5 10.10 4.83 9.78
N ALA A 6 10.60 3.59 9.80
CA ALA A 6 10.77 2.80 8.59
C ALA A 6 9.41 2.48 7.94
N PHE A 7 8.42 2.10 8.74
CA PHE A 7 7.06 1.82 8.27
C PHE A 7 6.42 3.05 7.62
N VAL A 8 6.50 4.21 8.28
CA VAL A 8 5.96 5.49 7.78
C VAL A 8 6.61 5.88 6.44
N ILE A 9 7.93 5.79 6.34
CA ILE A 9 8.66 6.11 5.10
C ILE A 9 8.24 5.16 3.96
N VAL A 10 8.20 3.85 4.22
CA VAL A 10 7.84 2.85 3.20
C VAL A 10 6.39 3.03 2.73
N SER A 11 5.44 3.19 3.65
CA SER A 11 4.02 3.40 3.35
C SER A 11 3.79 4.70 2.57
N GLY A 12 4.47 5.79 2.98
CA GLY A 12 4.44 7.07 2.29
C GLY A 12 4.96 7.00 0.86
N LEU A 13 6.15 6.43 0.66
CA LEU A 13 6.75 6.30 -0.67
C LEU A 13 5.93 5.40 -1.60
N LEU A 14 5.49 4.24 -1.12
CA LEU A 14 4.67 3.32 -1.91
C LEU A 14 3.34 3.95 -2.33
N SER A 15 2.68 4.66 -1.42
CA SER A 15 1.41 5.34 -1.71
C SER A 15 1.59 6.44 -2.76
N VAL A 16 2.62 7.28 -2.65
CA VAL A 16 2.90 8.34 -3.63
C VAL A 16 3.22 7.77 -5.01
N LEU A 17 3.97 6.67 -5.09
CA LEU A 17 4.23 5.97 -6.36
C LEU A 17 2.95 5.36 -6.94
N ALA A 18 2.10 4.76 -6.10
CA ALA A 18 0.84 4.15 -6.51
C ALA A 18 -0.17 5.19 -7.03
N PHE A 19 -0.23 6.39 -6.44
CA PHE A 19 -1.10 7.49 -6.91
C PHE A 19 -0.80 7.91 -8.36
N ARG A 20 0.47 7.81 -8.77
CA ARG A 20 0.91 8.17 -10.13
C ARG A 20 0.88 7.00 -11.10
N ASN A 21 0.64 5.78 -10.62
CA ASN A 21 0.68 4.57 -11.42
C ASN A 21 -0.49 3.64 -11.07
N PRO A 22 -1.62 3.75 -11.78
CA PRO A 22 -2.80 2.92 -11.55
C PRO A 22 -2.52 1.40 -11.65
N ALA A 23 -1.57 0.99 -12.50
CA ALA A 23 -1.18 -0.41 -12.62
C ALA A 23 -0.41 -0.89 -11.38
N LEU A 24 0.42 -0.03 -10.79
CA LEU A 24 1.09 -0.31 -9.51
C LEU A 24 0.08 -0.37 -8.37
N LEU A 25 -0.83 0.60 -8.29
CA LEU A 25 -1.92 0.60 -7.32
C LEU A 25 -2.71 -0.71 -7.40
N TYR A 26 -3.17 -1.08 -8.60
CA TYR A 26 -3.90 -2.33 -8.82
C TYR A 26 -3.13 -3.59 -8.42
N LYS A 27 -1.80 -3.60 -8.48
CA LYS A 27 -0.98 -4.72 -7.99
C LYS A 27 -0.84 -4.74 -6.48
N LEU A 28 -0.84 -3.58 -5.82
CA LEU A 28 -0.58 -3.47 -4.39
C LEU A 28 -1.86 -3.51 -3.54
N ILE A 29 -3.01 -3.09 -4.07
CA ILE A 29 -4.29 -3.16 -3.36
C ILE A 29 -4.63 -4.59 -2.95
N GLY A 30 -5.26 -4.69 -1.77
CA GLY A 30 -5.78 -5.94 -1.25
C GLY A 30 -6.95 -6.42 -2.11
N TRP A 31 -6.79 -7.56 -2.78
CA TRP A 31 -7.87 -8.17 -3.56
C TRP A 31 -8.06 -9.65 -3.15
N PRO A 32 -8.91 -9.92 -2.13
CA PRO A 32 -8.98 -11.23 -1.47
C PRO A 32 -9.25 -12.39 -2.44
N HIS A 33 -10.15 -12.19 -3.40
CA HIS A 33 -10.49 -13.20 -4.40
C HIS A 33 -9.29 -13.59 -5.27
N ARG A 34 -8.50 -12.61 -5.72
CA ARG A 34 -7.30 -12.89 -6.52
C ARG A 34 -6.15 -13.40 -5.67
N SER A 35 -6.01 -12.94 -4.43
CA SER A 35 -5.01 -13.46 -3.50
C SER A 35 -5.21 -14.94 -3.19
N SER A 36 -6.45 -15.43 -3.11
CA SER A 36 -6.73 -16.86 -2.89
C SER A 36 -6.57 -17.69 -4.17
N THR A 37 -7.06 -17.21 -5.32
CA THR A 37 -7.02 -17.95 -6.58
C THR A 37 -5.62 -17.96 -7.22
N GLU A 38 -4.94 -16.81 -7.27
CA GLU A 38 -3.64 -16.61 -7.94
C GLU A 38 -2.44 -16.67 -6.97
N ARG A 39 -2.69 -16.98 -5.69
CA ARG A 39 -1.68 -17.01 -4.62
C ARG A 39 -0.91 -15.69 -4.46
N GLU A 40 -1.54 -14.58 -4.81
CA GLU A 40 -0.98 -13.22 -4.67
C GLU A 40 -1.14 -12.72 -3.21
N TYR A 41 -0.58 -13.45 -2.25
CA TYR A 41 -0.69 -13.16 -0.80
C TYR A 41 0.05 -11.89 -0.37
N TYR A 42 1.04 -11.44 -1.15
CA TYR A 42 1.75 -10.19 -0.88
C TYR A 42 0.78 -9.00 -0.77
N ARG A 43 -0.35 -9.05 -1.48
CA ARG A 43 -1.42 -8.04 -1.46
C ARG A 43 -2.06 -7.83 -0.10
N LEU A 44 -2.04 -8.85 0.75
CA LEU A 44 -2.57 -8.72 2.12
C LEU A 44 -1.72 -7.77 2.95
N PHE A 45 -0.40 -7.79 2.73
CA PHE A 45 0.52 -6.89 3.40
C PHE A 45 0.63 -5.55 2.67
N THR A 46 0.85 -5.56 1.35
CA THR A 46 1.01 -4.33 0.58
C THR A 46 -0.26 -3.49 0.52
N GLY A 47 -1.43 -4.12 0.63
CA GLY A 47 -2.71 -3.43 0.67
C GLY A 47 -2.88 -2.56 1.93
N GLY A 48 -2.20 -2.90 3.02
CA GLY A 48 -2.15 -2.06 4.23
C GLY A 48 -1.10 -0.93 4.17
N LEU A 49 -0.21 -0.96 3.17
CA LEU A 49 0.84 0.05 2.98
C LEU A 49 0.47 1.11 1.93
N VAL A 50 -0.48 0.81 1.05
CA VAL A 50 -0.91 1.68 -0.05
C VAL A 50 -2.26 2.30 0.25
N HIS A 51 -2.37 3.60 0.04
CA HIS A 51 -3.60 4.37 0.23
C HIS A 51 -4.21 4.76 -1.13
N GLY A 52 -5.45 5.28 -1.12
CA GLY A 52 -6.18 5.69 -2.32
C GLY A 52 -5.94 7.14 -2.75
N ASP A 53 -5.65 8.03 -1.81
CA ASP A 53 -5.35 9.44 -2.06
C ASP A 53 -4.51 10.08 -0.94
N TYR A 54 -4.07 11.31 -1.20
CA TYR A 54 -3.21 12.09 -0.32
C TYR A 54 -3.81 12.39 1.06
N ILE A 55 -5.14 12.55 1.18
CA ILE A 55 -5.80 12.83 2.46
C ILE A 55 -5.81 11.56 3.31
N HIS A 56 -6.21 10.43 2.73
CA HIS A 56 -6.15 9.13 3.42
C HIS A 56 -4.73 8.78 3.86
N LEU A 57 -3.73 9.06 3.02
CA LEU A 57 -2.33 8.85 3.37
C LEU A 57 -1.90 9.71 4.58
N LEU A 58 -2.25 10.99 4.57
CA LEU A 58 -1.85 11.93 5.61
C LEU A 58 -2.46 11.55 6.97
N VAL A 59 -3.75 11.21 7.01
CA VAL A 59 -4.44 10.86 8.26
C VAL A 59 -3.92 9.56 8.88
N ASN A 60 -3.44 8.61 8.07
CA ASN A 60 -2.90 7.34 8.58
C ASN A 60 -1.41 7.42 9.00
N LEU A 61 -0.66 8.39 8.48
CA LEU A 61 0.77 8.53 8.77
C LEU A 61 1.10 9.59 9.85
N LEU A 62 0.13 10.45 10.20
CA LEU A 62 0.19 11.38 11.35
C LEU A 62 -0.07 10.63 12.66
#